data_AF-A0AA35TU14-F1
#
_entry.id   AF-A0AA35TU14-F1
#
_cell.length_a   1.000
_cell.length_b   1.000
_cell.length_c   1.000
_cell.angle_alpha   90.00
_cell.angle_beta   90.00
_cell.angle_gamma   90.00
#
_symmetry.space_group_name_H-M   'P 1'
#
loop_
_entity.id
_entity.type
_entity.pdbx_description
1 polymer ?
#
loop_
_entity_poly.entity_id
_entity_poly.type
_entity_poly.pdbx_seq_one_letter_code
_entity_poly.pdbx_strand_id
1 'polypeptide(L)'
;MARCTARFLAVEPEKLRPVVTDCDTCNILNSGSFHLVQNNHSSCPEPSLRALQSNSEANDPLHRSIIDITSNPTVPRETCHTWVNKTAYFFSSQRYHIYFRLYSYYNLYKTLLDQGSVPGNYIVVRMSEASNYKFEDFERLLFPELKTLSELPEGRVCFREVVFSPWAYAAVMFRCKMERDTVSKCLGCEGRGKLGTSLMTFRTRALQACSLKDQTREHRESRTNKSIVFVKRKPYTRWNGDKLHNFQRVLSNQDEVVSNLKSHFPNAQVRDVFMEDLDLCEQMRLVHECDLYIGVHGAGLVHLWWLHDDAAVLELAPSNFSTNPSFKTLAKLTGRRYRFLSIPGNTYKVTVNVPAMMDVVKSLLYGKV
;
A
#
# COMPACT_ATOMS: atom_id res chain seq x y z
N MET A 1 10.05 -16.15 -14.62
CA MET A 1 9.35 -15.02 -15.26
C MET A 1 8.91 -15.47 -16.62
N ALA A 2 7.61 -15.50 -16.91
CA ALA A 2 7.13 -15.67 -18.27
C ALA A 2 7.24 -14.30 -18.96
N ARG A 3 8.16 -14.15 -19.93
CA ARG A 3 8.26 -12.91 -20.73
C ARG A 3 7.30 -13.01 -21.90
N CYS A 4 6.42 -12.03 -22.04
CA CYS A 4 5.48 -11.95 -23.16
C CYS A 4 5.92 -10.87 -24.12
N THR A 5 6.29 -11.25 -25.34
CA THR A 5 6.73 -10.28 -26.34
C THR A 5 5.49 -9.69 -27.03
N ALA A 6 5.09 -8.47 -26.67
CA ALA A 6 4.09 -7.75 -27.45
C ALA A 6 4.74 -6.83 -28.48
N ARG A 7 4.33 -6.91 -29.75
CA ARG A 7 4.83 -6.07 -30.85
C ARG A 7 4.79 -4.57 -30.51
N PHE A 8 3.79 -4.08 -29.78
CA PHE A 8 3.60 -2.65 -29.54
C PHE A 8 2.62 -2.35 -28.38
N LEU A 9 2.90 -1.28 -27.61
CA LEU A 9 1.93 -0.60 -26.75
C LEU A 9 1.91 0.90 -27.06
N ALA A 10 0.71 1.45 -27.29
CA ALA A 10 0.47 2.89 -27.27
C ALA A 10 -0.75 3.27 -26.45
N VAL A 11 -0.75 4.52 -26.02
CA VAL A 11 -1.88 5.16 -25.34
C VAL A 11 -2.24 6.45 -26.05
N GLU A 12 -3.53 6.79 -26.03
CA GLU A 12 -4.03 8.12 -26.39
C GLU A 12 -4.45 8.82 -25.09
N PRO A 13 -3.57 9.60 -24.44
CA PRO A 13 -3.80 10.12 -23.10
C PRO A 13 -5.09 10.90 -22.97
N GLU A 14 -5.43 11.72 -23.97
CA GLU A 14 -6.64 12.53 -24.00
C GLU A 14 -7.94 11.70 -24.01
N LYS A 15 -7.93 10.53 -24.65
CA LYS A 15 -9.07 9.60 -24.66
C LYS A 15 -9.12 8.77 -23.38
N LEU A 16 -7.95 8.49 -22.82
CA LEU A 16 -7.85 7.68 -21.62
C LEU A 16 -8.25 8.47 -20.36
N ARG A 17 -7.83 9.73 -20.24
CA ARG A 17 -8.12 10.62 -19.09
C ARG A 17 -9.59 10.53 -18.61
N PRO A 18 -10.63 10.78 -19.44
CA PRO A 18 -12.04 10.74 -19.00
C PRO A 18 -12.54 9.33 -18.66
N VAL A 19 -11.89 8.28 -19.15
CA VAL A 19 -12.22 6.90 -18.76
C VAL A 19 -11.64 6.57 -17.39
N VAL A 20 -10.51 7.21 -17.03
CA VAL A 20 -9.85 6.96 -15.74
C VAL A 20 -10.26 7.94 -14.63
N THR A 21 -11.00 9.00 -14.96
CA THR A 21 -11.52 9.97 -13.97
C THR A 21 -12.48 9.35 -12.95
N ASP A 22 -13.09 8.20 -13.24
CA ASP A 22 -13.91 7.46 -12.27
C ASP A 22 -13.12 6.37 -11.52
N CYS A 23 -11.85 6.11 -11.89
CA CYS A 23 -11.05 4.93 -11.47
C CYS A 23 -11.88 3.68 -11.31
N ASP A 24 -12.86 3.53 -12.18
CA ASP A 24 -13.37 2.22 -12.46
C ASP A 24 -12.27 1.55 -13.27
N THR A 25 -11.43 0.81 -12.56
CA THR A 25 -10.39 0.00 -13.17
C THR A 25 -10.98 -0.84 -14.29
N CYS A 26 -12.22 -1.32 -14.18
CA CYS A 26 -12.89 -2.08 -15.24
C CYS A 26 -13.06 -1.26 -16.53
N ASN A 27 -13.27 0.06 -16.44
CA ASN A 27 -13.39 0.94 -17.59
C ASN A 27 -12.04 1.18 -18.27
N ILE A 28 -10.95 1.29 -17.50
CA ILE A 28 -9.57 1.33 -18.04
C ILE A 28 -9.29 0.06 -18.84
N LEU A 29 -9.63 -1.10 -18.27
CA LEU A 29 -9.38 -2.41 -18.87
C LEU A 29 -10.15 -2.63 -20.19
N ASN A 30 -11.22 -1.87 -20.42
CA ASN A 30 -12.10 -1.97 -21.58
C ASN A 30 -11.93 -0.81 -22.58
N SER A 31 -11.03 0.15 -22.31
CA SER A 31 -10.88 1.33 -23.15
C SER A 31 -10.15 1.02 -24.46
N GLY A 32 -10.70 1.46 -25.59
CA GLY A 32 -10.03 1.43 -26.91
C GLY A 32 -8.87 2.43 -27.04
N SER A 33 -8.50 3.09 -25.95
CA SER A 33 -7.41 4.08 -25.87
C SER A 33 -6.05 3.43 -25.59
N PHE A 34 -6.04 2.14 -25.25
CA PHE A 34 -4.83 1.31 -25.19
C PHE A 34 -4.72 0.45 -26.45
N HIS A 35 -3.60 0.58 -27.14
CA HIS A 35 -3.29 -0.18 -28.35
C HIS A 35 -2.23 -1.22 -28.01
N LEU A 36 -2.64 -2.44 -27.69
CA LEU A 36 -1.74 -3.55 -27.39
C LEU A 36 -1.74 -4.57 -28.54
N VAL A 37 -0.58 -4.85 -29.12
CA VAL A 37 -0.44 -5.84 -30.19
C VAL A 37 0.56 -6.90 -29.75
N GLN A 38 0.15 -8.17 -29.64
CA GLN A 38 1.04 -9.27 -29.26
C GLN A 38 1.63 -10.04 -30.46
N ASN A 39 2.79 -10.68 -30.26
CA ASN A 39 3.27 -11.76 -31.14
C ASN A 39 2.74 -13.09 -30.55
N ASN A 40 2.04 -13.90 -31.35
CA ASN A 40 1.43 -15.17 -30.94
C ASN A 40 2.47 -16.09 -30.23
N HIS A 41 2.48 -16.08 -28.91
CA HIS A 41 3.08 -17.11 -28.06
C HIS A 41 1.97 -17.70 -27.20
N SER A 42 1.80 -19.03 -27.23
CA SER A 42 0.64 -19.73 -26.67
C SER A 42 0.45 -19.59 -25.16
N SER A 43 1.50 -19.19 -24.43
CA SER A 43 1.46 -18.96 -22.97
C SER A 43 1.16 -17.51 -22.54
N CYS A 44 1.01 -16.58 -23.50
CA CYS A 44 0.74 -15.19 -23.19
C CYS A 44 -0.76 -14.91 -23.13
N PRO A 45 -1.22 -14.09 -22.17
CA PRO A 45 -2.64 -13.74 -22.08
C PRO A 45 -3.01 -12.88 -23.29
N GLU A 46 -4.24 -13.01 -23.78
CA GLU A 46 -4.82 -12.16 -24.83
C GLU A 46 -4.45 -10.67 -24.62
N PRO A 47 -4.22 -9.89 -25.69
CA PRO A 47 -3.75 -8.51 -25.62
C PRO A 47 -4.85 -7.56 -25.09
N SER A 48 -5.20 -7.70 -23.81
CA SER A 48 -6.05 -6.81 -23.05
C SER A 48 -5.47 -6.60 -21.67
N LEU A 49 -5.63 -5.40 -21.11
CA LEU A 49 -5.23 -5.13 -19.73
C LEU A 49 -5.96 -6.08 -18.76
N ARG A 50 -7.19 -6.49 -19.09
CA ARG A 50 -7.98 -7.44 -18.28
C ARG A 50 -7.30 -8.80 -18.21
N ALA A 51 -6.91 -9.37 -19.34
CA ALA A 51 -6.26 -10.67 -19.37
C ALA A 51 -4.85 -10.61 -18.74
N LEU A 52 -4.13 -9.51 -18.90
CA LEU A 52 -2.88 -9.24 -18.18
C LEU A 52 -3.11 -9.22 -16.66
N GLN A 53 -4.15 -8.53 -16.20
CA GLN A 53 -4.53 -8.49 -14.78
C GLN A 53 -4.90 -9.88 -14.25
N SER A 54 -5.83 -10.59 -14.90
CA SER A 54 -6.27 -11.92 -14.48
C SER A 54 -5.11 -12.90 -14.41
N ASN A 55 -4.14 -12.81 -15.33
CA ASN A 55 -2.92 -13.62 -15.27
C ASN A 55 -2.04 -13.23 -14.07
N SER A 56 -1.86 -11.93 -13.79
CA SER A 56 -1.10 -11.49 -12.61
C SER A 56 -1.71 -11.96 -11.28
N GLU A 57 -3.05 -12.13 -11.24
CA GLU A 57 -3.80 -12.60 -10.06
C GLU A 57 -3.81 -14.14 -9.93
N ALA A 58 -3.74 -14.87 -11.04
CA ALA A 58 -3.81 -16.34 -11.08
C ALA A 58 -2.50 -17.04 -10.67
N ASN A 59 -1.38 -16.32 -10.60
CA ASN A 59 -0.07 -16.89 -10.28
C ASN A 59 0.22 -16.91 -8.76
N ASP A 60 1.16 -17.76 -8.34
CA ASP A 60 1.53 -17.96 -6.93
C ASP A 60 1.83 -16.61 -6.24
N PRO A 61 1.17 -16.30 -5.09
CA PRO A 61 1.36 -15.06 -4.35
C PRO A 61 2.80 -14.80 -3.91
N LEU A 62 3.66 -15.84 -3.85
CA LEU A 62 5.09 -15.76 -3.54
C LEU A 62 5.97 -15.70 -4.79
N HIS A 63 5.46 -16.11 -5.96
CA HIS A 63 6.13 -16.04 -7.26
C HIS A 63 5.33 -15.16 -8.23
N ARG A 64 5.65 -13.87 -8.21
CA ARG A 64 5.03 -12.90 -9.12
C ARG A 64 5.35 -13.17 -10.57
N SER A 65 4.29 -13.15 -11.39
CA SER A 65 4.41 -12.87 -12.81
C SER A 65 4.43 -11.35 -13.00
N ILE A 66 5.63 -10.77 -13.07
CA ILE A 66 5.79 -9.46 -13.70
C ILE A 66 5.50 -9.67 -15.18
N ILE A 67 4.64 -8.83 -15.75
CA ILE A 67 4.36 -8.87 -17.18
C ILE A 67 5.18 -7.78 -17.85
N ASP A 68 6.30 -8.21 -18.42
CA ASP A 68 7.18 -7.38 -19.23
C ASP A 68 6.73 -7.47 -20.68
N ILE A 69 6.54 -6.31 -21.31
CA ILE A 69 6.14 -6.17 -22.70
C ILE A 69 7.15 -5.28 -23.43
N THR A 70 7.98 -5.89 -24.28
CA THR A 70 8.96 -5.16 -25.10
C THR A 70 8.42 -5.00 -26.52
N SER A 71 8.28 -3.75 -26.99
CA SER A 71 7.85 -3.48 -28.38
C SER A 71 8.97 -3.81 -29.39
N ASN A 72 8.59 -4.37 -30.53
CA ASN A 72 9.51 -4.63 -31.64
C ASN A 72 9.56 -3.37 -32.55
N PRO A 73 10.70 -2.94 -33.12
CA PRO A 73 10.85 -1.62 -33.74
C PRO A 73 10.11 -1.37 -35.06
N THR A 74 9.29 -2.31 -35.54
CA THR A 74 8.68 -2.29 -36.89
C THR A 74 7.28 -1.66 -36.95
N VAL A 75 6.95 -0.78 -36.00
CA VAL A 75 5.74 0.06 -36.11
C VAL A 75 6.07 1.26 -37.00
N PRO A 76 5.31 1.53 -38.08
CA PRO A 76 5.52 2.71 -38.91
C PRO A 76 5.59 3.98 -38.05
N ARG A 77 6.57 4.86 -38.29
CA ARG A 77 6.73 6.11 -37.51
C ARG A 77 5.45 6.95 -37.50
N GLU A 78 4.68 6.85 -38.57
CA GLU A 78 3.43 7.57 -38.86
C GLU A 78 2.27 7.13 -37.95
N THR A 79 2.39 5.98 -37.29
CA THR A 79 1.37 5.46 -36.36
C THR A 79 1.35 6.22 -35.04
N CYS A 80 2.45 6.90 -34.69
CA CYS A 80 2.71 7.47 -33.36
C CYS A 80 3.00 8.97 -33.46
N HIS A 81 2.35 9.77 -32.62
CA HIS A 81 2.67 11.20 -32.51
C HIS A 81 3.98 11.39 -31.74
N THR A 82 4.17 10.62 -30.66
CA THR A 82 5.38 10.67 -29.84
C THR A 82 5.87 9.28 -29.47
N TRP A 83 7.19 9.11 -29.38
CA TRP A 83 7.83 7.89 -28.88
C TRP A 83 8.54 8.14 -27.55
N VAL A 84 8.25 7.28 -26.57
CA VAL A 84 8.99 7.15 -25.31
C VAL A 84 10.00 6.02 -25.46
N ASN A 85 11.28 6.39 -25.50
CA ASN A 85 12.40 5.45 -25.65
C ASN A 85 12.91 4.87 -24.33
N LYS A 86 12.39 5.34 -23.19
CA LYS A 86 12.66 4.80 -21.85
C LYS A 86 11.70 3.63 -21.54
N THR A 87 12.08 2.76 -20.62
CA THR A 87 11.16 1.76 -20.07
C THR A 87 10.03 2.47 -19.33
N ALA A 88 8.78 2.20 -19.67
CA ALA A 88 7.63 2.81 -19.03
C ALA A 88 6.96 1.83 -18.06
N TYR A 89 6.93 2.17 -16.77
CA TYR A 89 6.26 1.39 -15.75
C TYR A 89 4.85 1.91 -15.54
N PHE A 90 3.85 1.13 -15.93
CA PHE A 90 2.45 1.47 -15.70
C PHE A 90 1.98 0.90 -14.38
N PHE A 91 1.34 1.74 -13.56
CA PHE A 91 0.74 1.30 -12.30
C PHE A 91 -0.57 2.04 -12.00
N SER A 92 -1.43 1.40 -11.23
CA SER A 92 -2.68 1.99 -10.74
C SER A 92 -2.63 2.14 -9.23
N SER A 93 -2.77 3.37 -8.77
CA SER A 93 -2.82 3.71 -7.36
C SER A 93 -4.27 3.81 -6.90
N GLN A 94 -4.76 2.66 -6.44
CA GLN A 94 -6.14 2.37 -6.06
C GLN A 94 -6.79 3.46 -5.17
N ARG A 95 -8.06 3.80 -5.41
CA ARG A 95 -8.73 4.93 -4.73
C ARG A 95 -9.21 4.67 -3.31
N TYR A 96 -9.50 3.42 -2.95
CA TYR A 96 -10.33 3.09 -1.79
C TYR A 96 -9.83 3.64 -0.45
N HIS A 97 -8.64 3.24 -0.03
CA HIS A 97 -8.06 3.65 1.24
C HIS A 97 -6.56 3.34 1.25
N ILE A 98 -5.82 3.98 2.17
CA ILE A 98 -4.34 3.94 2.28
C ILE A 98 -3.74 2.54 2.16
N TYR A 99 -4.41 1.52 2.69
CA TYR A 99 -3.97 0.12 2.61
C TYR A 99 -3.75 -0.39 1.17
N PHE A 100 -4.64 -0.07 0.22
CA PHE A 100 -4.43 -0.49 -1.17
C PHE A 100 -3.37 0.37 -1.86
N ARG A 101 -3.31 1.67 -1.55
CA ARG A 101 -2.31 2.58 -2.12
C ARG A 101 -0.89 2.15 -1.78
N LEU A 102 -0.60 1.89 -0.51
CA LEU A 102 0.73 1.45 -0.09
C LEU A 102 1.14 0.11 -0.70
N TYR A 103 0.19 -0.80 -0.92
CA TYR A 103 0.47 -2.03 -1.64
C TYR A 103 0.71 -1.82 -3.14
N SER A 104 -0.02 -0.93 -3.80
CA SER A 104 0.33 -0.52 -5.17
C SER A 104 1.74 0.08 -5.23
N TYR A 105 2.12 0.92 -4.26
CA TYR A 105 3.46 1.52 -4.18
C TYR A 105 4.53 0.47 -3.94
N TYR A 106 4.32 -0.44 -3.00
CA TYR A 106 5.23 -1.56 -2.75
C TYR A 106 5.42 -2.41 -4.01
N ASN A 107 4.35 -2.64 -4.76
CA ASN A 107 4.41 -3.44 -5.97
C ASN A 107 5.22 -2.76 -7.06
N LEU A 108 4.99 -1.47 -7.29
CA LEU A 108 5.78 -0.68 -8.23
C LEU A 108 7.25 -0.67 -7.82
N TYR A 109 7.53 -0.38 -6.56
CA TYR A 109 8.90 -0.39 -6.03
C TYR A 109 9.59 -1.74 -6.25
N LYS A 110 8.91 -2.84 -5.93
CA LYS A 110 9.45 -4.18 -6.12
C LYS A 110 9.65 -4.51 -7.60
N THR A 111 8.72 -4.12 -8.47
CA THR A 111 8.87 -4.27 -9.93
C THR A 111 10.10 -3.52 -10.44
N LEU A 112 10.33 -2.28 -10.01
CA LEU A 112 11.52 -1.51 -10.39
C LEU A 112 12.82 -2.21 -9.95
N LEU A 113 12.86 -2.74 -8.71
CA LEU A 113 14.01 -3.51 -8.22
C LEU A 113 14.24 -4.80 -9.00
N ASP A 114 13.18 -5.55 -9.28
CA ASP A 114 13.27 -6.84 -9.99
C ASP A 114 13.73 -6.67 -11.44
N GLN A 115 13.39 -5.54 -12.06
CA GLN A 115 13.87 -5.17 -13.40
C GLN A 115 15.26 -4.51 -13.40
N GLY A 116 15.90 -4.32 -12.23
CA GLY A 116 17.20 -3.64 -12.15
C GLY A 116 17.15 -2.19 -12.65
N SER A 117 16.01 -1.52 -12.48
CA SER A 117 15.79 -0.17 -13.03
C SER A 117 16.70 0.87 -12.40
N VAL A 118 17.37 1.66 -13.25
CA VAL A 118 18.23 2.77 -12.83
C VAL A 118 17.50 4.10 -13.06
N PRO A 119 17.46 5.02 -12.08
CA PRO A 119 16.88 6.35 -12.26
C PRO A 119 17.42 7.04 -13.52
N GLY A 120 16.58 7.79 -14.22
CA GLY A 120 16.88 8.37 -15.52
C GLY A 120 16.59 7.48 -16.73
N ASN A 121 16.61 6.15 -16.61
CA ASN A 121 16.38 5.23 -17.75
C ASN A 121 14.93 4.76 -17.89
N TYR A 122 14.07 5.10 -16.93
CA TYR A 122 12.65 4.74 -16.96
C TYR A 122 11.76 5.96 -16.71
N ILE A 123 10.48 5.80 -17.01
CA ILE A 123 9.41 6.66 -16.48
C ILE A 123 8.39 5.80 -15.76
N VAL A 124 7.68 6.39 -14.80
CA VAL A 124 6.52 5.77 -14.16
C VAL A 124 5.28 6.48 -14.69
N VAL A 125 4.32 5.75 -15.25
CA VAL A 125 3.05 6.29 -15.71
C VAL A 125 1.95 5.87 -14.73
N ARG A 126 1.41 6.85 -14.01
CA ARG A 126 0.24 6.66 -13.15
C ARG A 126 -0.99 6.57 -14.03
N MET A 127 -1.68 5.44 -13.98
CA MET A 127 -2.90 5.26 -14.76
C MET A 127 -4.09 5.99 -14.15
N SER A 128 -4.16 6.05 -12.82
CA SER A 128 -5.25 6.68 -12.05
C SER A 128 -5.19 8.21 -12.05
N GLU A 129 -6.19 8.87 -12.64
CA GLU A 129 -6.36 10.32 -12.62
C GLU A 129 -7.60 10.66 -11.78
N ALA A 130 -7.42 11.21 -10.58
CA ALA A 130 -8.54 11.68 -9.75
C ALA A 130 -8.29 13.13 -9.37
N SER A 131 -9.30 13.99 -9.45
CA SER A 131 -9.17 15.43 -9.15
C SER A 131 -8.80 15.76 -7.70
N ASN A 132 -8.97 14.81 -6.76
CA ASN A 132 -8.64 14.93 -5.34
C ASN A 132 -7.76 13.78 -4.84
N TYR A 133 -6.75 13.42 -5.64
CA TYR A 133 -5.87 12.31 -5.34
C TYR A 133 -5.08 12.54 -4.03
N LYS A 134 -5.47 11.85 -2.96
CA LYS A 134 -4.76 11.95 -1.67
C LYS A 134 -3.32 11.42 -1.79
N PHE A 135 -2.39 12.18 -1.22
CA PHE A 135 -0.96 11.87 -1.11
C PHE A 135 -0.19 11.89 -2.43
N GLU A 136 -0.60 12.73 -3.39
CA GLU A 136 0.17 12.95 -4.63
C GLU A 136 1.62 13.38 -4.33
N ASP A 137 1.81 14.30 -3.39
CA ASP A 137 3.14 14.80 -3.03
C ASP A 137 4.06 13.67 -2.57
N PHE A 138 3.56 12.79 -1.68
CA PHE A 138 4.31 11.62 -1.25
C PHE A 138 4.58 10.64 -2.40
N GLU A 139 3.62 10.42 -3.30
CA GLU A 139 3.78 9.54 -4.45
C GLU A 139 4.93 10.03 -5.36
N ARG A 140 5.06 11.36 -5.56
CA ARG A 140 6.16 11.98 -6.31
C ARG A 140 7.49 11.93 -5.55
N LEU A 141 7.49 12.10 -4.23
CA LEU A 141 8.69 11.91 -3.41
C LEU A 141 9.21 10.45 -3.48
N LEU A 142 8.29 9.50 -3.48
CA LEU A 142 8.59 8.08 -3.56
C LEU A 142 9.09 7.67 -4.95
N PHE A 143 8.45 8.19 -6.00
CA PHE A 143 8.75 7.94 -7.41
C PHE A 143 8.98 9.25 -8.19
N PRO A 144 10.19 9.82 -8.18
CA PRO A 144 10.47 11.10 -8.86
C PRO A 144 10.28 11.07 -10.38
N GLU A 145 10.38 9.89 -11.00
CA GLU A 145 10.15 9.68 -12.45
C GLU A 145 8.67 9.57 -12.83
N LEU A 146 7.76 9.85 -11.88
CA LEU A 146 6.32 9.73 -12.07
C LEU A 146 5.78 10.80 -13.01
N LYS A 147 4.95 10.34 -13.94
CA LYS A 147 4.14 11.11 -14.87
C LYS A 147 2.68 10.70 -14.73
N THR A 148 1.81 11.69 -14.65
CA THR A 148 0.36 11.52 -14.84
C THR A 148 0.06 11.36 -16.33
N LEU A 149 -1.11 10.82 -16.68
CA LEU A 149 -1.60 10.82 -18.06
C LEU A 149 -1.76 12.23 -18.62
N SER A 150 -1.98 13.21 -17.74
CA SER A 150 -2.06 14.63 -18.10
C SER A 150 -0.70 15.22 -18.47
N GLU A 151 0.38 14.66 -17.93
CA GLU A 151 1.77 15.07 -18.20
C GLU A 151 2.38 14.36 -19.42
N LEU A 152 1.67 13.41 -20.03
CA LEU A 152 2.09 12.79 -21.29
C LEU A 152 1.79 13.70 -22.49
N PRO A 153 2.59 13.64 -23.58
CA PRO A 153 2.32 14.36 -24.82
C PRO A 153 0.94 14.07 -25.37
N GLU A 154 0.36 15.05 -26.07
CA GLU A 154 -0.95 14.88 -26.72
C GLU A 154 -0.87 13.91 -27.92
N GLY A 155 -1.99 13.25 -28.19
CA GLY A 155 -2.12 12.29 -29.28
C GLY A 155 -1.57 10.91 -28.92
N ARG A 156 -1.38 10.07 -29.94
CA ARG A 156 -0.93 8.68 -29.72
C ARG A 156 0.53 8.63 -29.27
N VAL A 157 0.75 8.31 -27.99
CA VAL A 157 2.06 8.11 -27.37
C VAL A 157 2.42 6.64 -27.36
N CYS A 158 3.59 6.33 -27.92
CA CYS A 158 4.07 4.97 -28.12
C CYS A 158 5.27 4.68 -27.23
N PHE A 159 5.36 3.46 -26.71
CA PHE A 159 6.40 3.08 -25.76
C PHE A 159 7.27 1.97 -26.34
N ARG A 160 8.59 2.12 -26.18
CA ARG A 160 9.55 1.09 -26.61
C ARG A 160 9.49 -0.15 -25.73
N GLU A 161 9.35 0.05 -24.44
CA GLU A 161 9.26 -1.02 -23.46
C GLU A 161 8.27 -0.61 -22.39
N VAL A 162 7.38 -1.54 -22.02
CA VAL A 162 6.35 -1.31 -21.02
C VAL A 162 6.33 -2.46 -20.04
N VAL A 163 6.35 -2.11 -18.75
CA VAL A 163 6.21 -3.05 -17.67
C VAL A 163 4.96 -2.69 -16.88
N PHE A 164 4.03 -3.63 -16.77
CA PHE A 164 2.85 -3.43 -15.93
C PHE A 164 3.14 -3.88 -14.52
N SER A 165 3.13 -2.93 -13.58
CA SER A 165 3.27 -3.26 -12.17
C SER A 165 1.98 -3.90 -11.63
N PRO A 166 2.06 -5.02 -10.89
CA PRO A 166 0.90 -5.66 -10.30
C PRO A 166 0.15 -4.73 -9.34
N TRP A 167 -1.18 -4.78 -9.35
CA TRP A 167 -2.00 -3.92 -8.50
C TRP A 167 -2.00 -4.39 -7.05
N ALA A 168 -2.58 -3.58 -6.16
CA ALA A 168 -2.68 -3.87 -4.73
C ALA A 168 -3.29 -5.25 -4.40
N TYR A 169 -4.20 -5.78 -5.23
CA TYR A 169 -4.80 -7.11 -5.06
C TYR A 169 -3.78 -8.25 -5.27
N ALA A 170 -2.77 -8.03 -6.10
CA ALA A 170 -1.66 -8.95 -6.30
C ALA A 170 -0.55 -8.79 -5.25
N ALA A 171 -0.73 -7.91 -4.25
CA ALA A 171 0.20 -7.79 -3.13
C ALA A 171 0.10 -9.02 -2.24
N VAL A 172 1.23 -9.63 -1.92
CA VAL A 172 1.27 -10.87 -1.13
C VAL A 172 0.52 -10.73 0.18
N MET A 173 0.63 -9.61 0.90
CA MET A 173 -0.14 -9.33 2.12
C MET A 173 -1.67 -9.33 1.91
N PHE A 174 -2.15 -8.84 0.76
CA PHE A 174 -3.57 -8.92 0.42
C PHE A 174 -3.97 -10.35 0.06
N ARG A 175 -3.13 -11.09 -0.65
CA ARG A 175 -3.38 -12.49 -1.01
C ARG A 175 -3.38 -13.39 0.23
N CYS A 176 -2.46 -13.18 1.17
CA CYS A 176 -2.43 -13.79 2.50
C CYS A 176 -3.70 -13.53 3.33
N LYS A 177 -4.48 -12.49 3.01
CA LYS A 177 -5.78 -12.23 3.64
C LYS A 177 -6.91 -12.99 2.95
N MET A 178 -6.89 -13.04 1.61
CA MET A 178 -8.03 -13.50 0.81
C MET A 178 -8.00 -15.00 0.50
N GLU A 179 -6.82 -15.61 0.40
CA GLU A 179 -6.66 -17.01 0.01
C GLU A 179 -6.44 -17.91 1.23
N ARG A 180 -7.38 -18.81 1.51
CA ARG A 180 -7.30 -19.72 2.67
C ARG A 180 -6.01 -20.54 2.70
N ASP A 181 -5.60 -21.09 1.55
CA ASP A 181 -4.41 -21.96 1.45
C ASP A 181 -3.09 -21.18 1.55
N THR A 182 -3.14 -19.87 1.35
CA THR A 182 -1.98 -18.96 1.44
C THR A 182 -1.83 -18.40 2.85
N VAL A 183 -2.92 -18.25 3.60
CA VAL A 183 -2.92 -17.73 4.99
C VAL A 183 -1.96 -18.53 5.87
N SER A 184 -2.04 -19.87 5.84
CA SER A 184 -1.19 -20.75 6.66
C SER A 184 0.29 -20.60 6.32
N LYS A 185 0.62 -20.52 5.02
CA LYS A 185 1.98 -20.29 4.52
C LYS A 185 2.52 -18.94 4.99
N CYS A 186 1.74 -17.87 4.86
CA CYS A 186 2.16 -16.52 5.27
C CYS A 186 2.34 -16.40 6.79
N LEU A 187 1.48 -17.05 7.57
CA LEU A 187 1.63 -17.13 9.02
C LEU A 187 2.82 -18.02 9.43
N GLY A 188 3.26 -18.94 8.56
CA GLY A 188 4.47 -19.73 8.73
C GLY A 188 5.75 -18.95 8.41
N CYS A 189 5.72 -17.99 7.48
CA CYS A 189 6.89 -17.20 7.10
C CYS A 189 7.52 -16.48 8.32
N GLU A 190 8.82 -16.66 8.52
CA GLU A 190 9.57 -15.90 9.51
C GLU A 190 9.91 -14.51 8.97
N GLY A 191 9.87 -13.50 9.85
CA GLY A 191 10.02 -12.08 9.49
C GLY A 191 11.34 -11.66 8.84
N ARG A 192 12.28 -12.60 8.62
CA ARG A 192 13.61 -12.34 8.03
C ARG A 192 13.88 -13.10 6.72
N GLY A 193 12.85 -13.69 6.11
CA GLY A 193 12.97 -14.25 4.75
C GLY A 193 13.05 -13.16 3.67
N LYS A 194 13.26 -13.57 2.40
CA LYS A 194 13.36 -12.67 1.23
C LYS A 194 12.20 -11.65 1.15
N LEU A 195 10.98 -12.08 1.50
CA LEU A 195 9.81 -11.20 1.52
C LEU A 195 9.91 -10.12 2.61
N GLY A 196 10.29 -10.49 3.84
CA GLY A 196 10.49 -9.52 4.93
C GLY A 196 11.55 -8.47 4.56
N THR A 197 12.69 -8.92 4.01
CA THR A 197 13.74 -8.01 3.51
C THR A 197 13.21 -7.04 2.45
N SER A 198 12.41 -7.53 1.50
CA SER A 198 11.79 -6.70 0.47
C SER A 198 10.87 -5.62 1.07
N LEU A 199 10.03 -6.00 2.04
CA LEU A 199 9.14 -5.06 2.74
C LEU A 199 9.91 -4.01 3.55
N MET A 200 11.03 -4.40 4.16
CA MET A 200 11.89 -3.49 4.94
C MET A 200 12.72 -2.56 4.05
N THR A 201 13.11 -3.00 2.86
CA THR A 201 13.77 -2.15 1.87
C THR A 201 12.80 -1.09 1.33
N PHE A 202 11.55 -1.48 1.04
CA PHE A 202 10.50 -0.54 0.68
C PHE A 202 10.22 0.49 1.79
N ARG A 203 10.12 0.02 3.05
CA ARG A 203 9.99 0.92 4.21
C ARG A 203 11.12 1.94 4.25
N THR A 204 12.36 1.50 4.08
CA THR A 204 13.54 2.38 4.10
C THR A 204 13.43 3.45 3.01
N ARG A 205 13.09 3.05 1.78
CA ARG A 205 12.88 3.97 0.67
C ARG A 205 11.77 4.99 0.96
N ALA A 206 10.66 4.53 1.54
CA ALA A 206 9.52 5.39 1.90
C ALA A 206 9.88 6.40 3.00
N LEU A 207 10.60 5.98 4.04
CA LEU A 207 11.08 6.88 5.09
C LEU A 207 12.03 7.95 4.51
N GLN A 208 12.96 7.54 3.65
CA GLN A 208 13.87 8.46 2.96
C GLN A 208 13.13 9.48 2.09
N ALA A 209 12.05 9.07 1.41
CA ALA A 209 11.21 9.99 0.62
C ALA A 209 10.63 11.11 1.51
N CYS A 210 10.32 10.82 2.77
CA CYS A 210 9.87 11.80 3.76
C CYS A 210 11.02 12.46 4.56
N SER A 211 12.27 12.29 4.12
CA SER A 211 13.48 12.76 4.83
C SER A 211 13.58 12.25 6.28
N LEU A 212 13.02 11.07 6.55
CA LEU A 212 13.09 10.42 7.86
C LEU A 212 14.31 9.50 7.90
N LYS A 213 15.13 9.66 8.94
CA LYS A 213 16.27 8.77 9.23
C LYS A 213 15.84 7.73 10.24
N ASP A 214 16.09 6.46 9.92
CA ASP A 214 15.85 5.39 10.90
C ASP A 214 16.80 5.55 12.08
N GLN A 215 16.26 5.47 13.29
CA GLN A 215 17.07 5.59 14.50
C GLN A 215 17.74 4.24 14.80
N THR A 216 18.98 4.31 15.31
CA THR A 216 19.66 3.10 15.78
C THR A 216 18.94 2.53 16.99
N ARG A 217 19.06 1.21 17.17
CA ARG A 217 18.52 0.53 18.34
C ARG A 217 19.05 1.11 19.65
N GLU A 218 20.35 1.41 19.71
CA GLU A 218 20.99 2.05 20.86
C GLU A 218 20.35 3.41 21.22
N HIS A 219 20.09 4.26 20.22
CA HIS A 219 19.43 5.54 20.46
C HIS A 219 18.01 5.35 21.02
N ARG A 220 17.29 4.32 20.57
CA ARG A 220 15.94 4.01 21.06
C ARG A 220 15.94 3.41 22.47
N GLU A 221 16.88 2.51 22.77
CA GLU A 221 17.05 1.93 24.10
C GLU A 221 17.45 2.99 25.13
N SER A 222 18.19 4.03 24.71
CA SER A 222 18.52 5.17 25.56
C SER A 222 17.32 6.08 25.88
N ARG A 223 16.19 5.98 25.16
CA ARG A 223 15.00 6.78 25.45
C ARG A 223 14.35 6.29 26.74
N THR A 224 14.31 7.18 27.72
CA THR A 224 13.65 6.96 29.01
C THR A 224 12.13 7.03 28.89
N ASN A 225 11.60 7.91 28.03
CA ASN A 225 10.16 8.09 27.83
C ASN A 225 9.65 7.26 26.65
N LYS A 226 8.58 6.49 26.88
CA LYS A 226 7.90 5.72 25.83
C LYS A 226 6.93 6.58 25.03
N SER A 227 6.68 6.24 23.78
CA SER A 227 5.72 6.93 22.91
C SER A 227 4.55 6.00 22.53
N ILE A 228 3.32 6.47 22.75
CA ILE A 228 2.08 5.76 22.43
C ILE A 228 1.29 6.59 21.43
N VAL A 229 0.94 6.00 20.28
CA VAL A 229 0.04 6.61 19.30
C VAL A 229 -1.28 5.85 19.29
N PHE A 230 -2.36 6.56 19.59
CA PHE A 230 -3.72 6.05 19.55
C PHE A 230 -4.48 6.64 18.37
N VAL A 231 -4.87 5.78 17.41
CA VAL A 231 -5.60 6.21 16.22
C VAL A 231 -7.09 6.24 16.48
N LYS A 232 -7.63 7.45 16.53
CA LYS A 232 -9.07 7.71 16.63
C LYS A 232 -9.73 7.48 15.28
N ARG A 233 -11.05 7.27 15.31
CA ARG A 233 -11.87 7.10 14.11
C ARG A 233 -13.07 8.03 14.18
N LYS A 234 -13.26 8.82 13.12
CA LYS A 234 -14.46 9.65 12.92
C LYS A 234 -15.08 9.32 11.56
N PRO A 235 -16.42 9.45 11.41
CA PRO A 235 -17.03 9.42 10.11
C PRO A 235 -16.35 10.43 9.18
N TYR A 236 -16.02 9.99 7.96
CA TYR A 236 -15.42 10.86 6.95
C TYR A 236 -16.23 10.83 5.65
N THR A 237 -16.11 11.90 4.88
CA THR A 237 -16.72 12.03 3.57
C THR A 237 -15.88 11.27 2.54
N ARG A 238 -16.52 10.41 1.73
CA ARG A 238 -15.87 9.71 0.63
C ARG A 238 -15.40 10.69 -0.45
N TRP A 239 -14.64 10.18 -1.40
CA TRP A 239 -14.00 10.94 -2.48
C TRP A 239 -14.98 11.74 -3.37
N ASN A 240 -16.27 11.40 -3.38
CA ASN A 240 -17.32 12.05 -4.16
C ASN A 240 -18.23 12.99 -3.34
N GLY A 241 -17.86 13.31 -2.09
CA GLY A 241 -18.72 14.13 -1.23
C GLY A 241 -19.79 13.34 -0.48
N ASP A 242 -19.94 12.04 -0.72
CA ASP A 242 -20.91 11.21 0.00
C ASP A 242 -20.45 10.94 1.43
N LYS A 243 -21.33 11.23 2.40
CA LYS A 243 -21.14 10.74 3.76
C LYS A 243 -21.20 9.22 3.75
N LEU A 244 -20.22 8.58 4.35
CA LEU A 244 -20.21 7.14 4.51
C LEU A 244 -21.32 6.72 5.49
N HIS A 245 -22.50 6.36 4.96
CA HIS A 245 -23.67 5.96 5.74
C HIS A 245 -23.42 4.72 6.62
N ASN A 246 -22.43 3.89 6.26
CA ASN A 246 -22.04 2.68 6.97
C ASN A 246 -20.59 2.77 7.49
N PHE A 247 -20.24 3.83 8.23
CA PHE A 247 -18.92 3.91 8.85
C PHE A 247 -18.83 2.93 10.02
N GLN A 248 -17.79 2.10 9.99
CA GLN A 248 -17.70 0.91 10.82
C GLN A 248 -16.60 1.00 11.86
N ARG A 249 -16.84 0.35 13.00
CA ARG A 249 -15.93 0.19 14.14
C ARG A 249 -15.44 1.54 14.70
N VAL A 250 -16.39 2.41 15.00
CA VAL A 250 -16.15 3.64 15.78
C VAL A 250 -16.15 3.30 17.26
N LEU A 251 -15.12 3.73 17.99
CA LEU A 251 -15.09 3.58 19.43
C LEU A 251 -16.09 4.52 20.07
N SER A 252 -16.92 3.98 20.96
CA SER A 252 -17.88 4.79 21.73
C SER A 252 -17.23 5.56 22.87
N ASN A 253 -16.13 5.03 23.40
CA ASN A 253 -15.42 5.54 24.57
C ASN A 253 -13.95 5.92 24.27
N GLN A 254 -13.68 6.47 23.09
CA GLN A 254 -12.31 6.83 22.67
C GLN A 254 -11.67 7.87 23.61
N ASP A 255 -12.42 8.85 24.11
CA ASP A 255 -11.89 9.87 25.03
C ASP A 255 -11.58 9.29 26.42
N GLU A 256 -12.37 8.33 26.88
CA GLU A 256 -12.11 7.57 28.11
C GLU A 256 -10.81 6.76 27.97
N VAL A 257 -10.63 6.07 26.85
CA VAL A 257 -9.40 5.30 26.56
C VAL A 257 -8.18 6.21 26.57
N VAL A 258 -8.24 7.35 25.88
CA VAL A 258 -7.11 8.30 25.82
C VAL A 258 -6.79 8.88 27.19
N SER A 259 -7.81 9.25 27.97
CA SER A 259 -7.65 9.76 29.33
C SER A 259 -6.99 8.72 30.24
N ASN A 260 -7.38 7.45 30.12
CA ASN A 260 -6.77 6.35 30.87
C ASN A 260 -5.34 6.04 30.43
N LEU A 261 -5.03 6.10 29.13
CA LEU A 261 -3.64 5.98 28.65
C LEU A 261 -2.74 7.06 29.27
N LYS A 262 -3.20 8.32 29.29
CA LYS A 262 -2.46 9.44 29.85
C LYS A 262 -2.26 9.30 31.36
N SER A 263 -3.26 8.82 32.10
CA SER A 263 -3.18 8.66 33.56
C SER A 263 -2.36 7.43 34.00
N HIS A 264 -2.47 6.30 33.29
CA HIS A 264 -1.75 5.06 33.65
C HIS A 264 -0.28 5.08 33.22
N PHE A 265 0.06 5.89 32.22
CA PHE A 265 1.42 6.00 31.67
C PHE A 265 1.89 7.47 31.65
N PRO A 266 2.03 8.13 32.82
CA PRO A 266 2.33 9.57 32.90
C PRO A 266 3.72 9.93 32.35
N ASN A 267 4.65 8.98 32.31
CA ASN A 267 5.99 9.16 31.74
C ASN A 267 6.04 8.83 30.24
N ALA A 268 4.95 8.34 29.66
CA ALA A 268 4.85 8.09 28.23
C ALA A 268 4.24 9.29 27.51
N GLN A 269 4.78 9.61 26.34
CA GLN A 269 4.15 10.56 25.43
C GLN A 269 2.96 9.88 24.73
N VAL A 270 1.75 10.20 25.17
CA VAL A 270 0.50 9.70 24.55
C VAL A 270 -0.03 10.72 23.55
N ARG A 271 -0.13 10.33 22.27
CA ARG A 271 -0.74 11.13 21.20
C ARG A 271 -1.96 10.43 20.64
N ASP A 272 -3.11 11.10 20.70
CA ASP A 272 -4.33 10.68 20.01
C ASP A 272 -4.49 11.43 18.70
N VAL A 273 -4.79 10.72 17.60
CA VAL A 273 -4.73 11.29 16.24
C VAL A 273 -5.86 10.79 15.35
N PHE A 274 -6.36 11.67 14.50
CA PHE A 274 -7.08 11.27 13.28
C PHE A 274 -6.08 11.32 12.13
N MET A 275 -5.71 10.16 11.57
CA MET A 275 -4.66 10.08 10.55
C MET A 275 -4.99 10.94 9.32
N GLU A 276 -6.27 11.07 9.00
CA GLU A 276 -6.75 11.90 7.89
C GLU A 276 -6.54 13.41 8.06
N ASP A 277 -6.20 13.88 9.26
CA ASP A 277 -5.89 15.28 9.55
C ASP A 277 -4.41 15.63 9.32
N LEU A 278 -3.58 14.62 8.97
CA LEU A 278 -2.15 14.75 8.71
C LEU A 278 -1.82 14.40 7.25
N ASP A 279 -0.75 14.98 6.71
CA ASP A 279 -0.18 14.48 5.46
C ASP A 279 0.51 13.11 5.66
N LEU A 280 0.83 12.40 4.58
CA LEU A 280 1.36 11.04 4.71
C LEU A 280 2.76 11.00 5.35
N CYS A 281 3.61 12.01 5.12
CA CYS A 281 4.93 12.06 5.74
C CYS A 281 4.84 12.37 7.24
N GLU A 282 3.87 13.20 7.66
CA GLU A 282 3.53 13.43 9.06
C GLU A 282 2.98 12.18 9.72
N GLN A 283 2.06 11.46 9.07
CA GLN A 283 1.56 10.16 9.54
C GLN A 283 2.72 9.16 9.71
N MET A 284 3.64 9.09 8.74
CA MET A 284 4.81 8.22 8.80
C MET A 284 5.75 8.61 9.93
N ARG A 285 6.06 9.90 10.11
CA ARG A 285 6.91 10.39 11.21
C ARG A 285 6.31 10.02 12.57
N LEU A 286 5.03 10.32 12.76
CA LEU A 286 4.30 10.02 13.99
C LEU A 286 4.39 8.53 14.36
N VAL A 287 4.18 7.64 13.38
CA VAL A 287 4.21 6.19 13.60
C VAL A 287 5.64 5.65 13.70
N HIS A 288 6.60 6.26 13.01
CA HIS A 288 8.00 5.85 13.06
C HIS A 288 8.66 6.10 14.42
N GLU A 289 8.25 7.16 15.13
CA GLU A 289 8.78 7.55 16.45
C GLU A 289 8.10 6.83 17.62
N CYS A 290 7.04 6.08 17.34
CA CYS A 290 6.13 5.48 18.30
C CYS A 290 6.59 4.08 18.76
N ASP A 291 6.60 3.83 20.09
CA ASP A 291 6.89 2.50 20.65
C ASP A 291 5.66 1.59 20.66
N LEU A 292 4.45 2.15 20.78
CA LEU A 292 3.21 1.39 20.78
C LEU A 292 2.12 2.06 19.94
N TYR A 293 1.82 1.46 18.80
CA TYR A 293 0.79 1.89 17.88
C TYR A 293 -0.53 1.16 18.16
N ILE A 294 -1.57 1.91 18.53
CA ILE A 294 -2.87 1.37 18.92
C ILE A 294 -3.92 1.86 17.93
N GLY A 295 -4.71 0.94 17.39
CA GLY A 295 -5.78 1.32 16.47
C GLY A 295 -6.84 0.24 16.31
N VAL A 296 -8.04 0.67 15.92
CA VAL A 296 -9.13 -0.24 15.61
C VAL A 296 -8.94 -0.84 14.21
N HIS A 297 -9.23 -2.14 14.06
CA HIS A 297 -9.11 -2.87 12.78
C HIS A 297 -9.67 -2.09 11.59
N GLY A 298 -8.82 -1.81 10.62
CA GLY A 298 -9.15 -1.05 9.42
C GLY A 298 -7.91 -0.63 8.66
N ALA A 299 -8.11 -0.03 7.48
CA ALA A 299 -7.03 0.30 6.55
C ALA A 299 -5.88 1.12 7.18
N GLY A 300 -6.17 1.98 8.16
CA GLY A 300 -5.16 2.76 8.87
C GLY A 300 -4.16 1.94 9.69
N LEU A 301 -4.44 0.66 10.00
CA LEU A 301 -3.42 -0.19 10.63
C LEU A 301 -2.24 -0.54 9.70
N VAL A 302 -2.36 -0.29 8.40
CA VAL A 302 -1.23 -0.45 7.46
C VAL A 302 -0.02 0.41 7.84
N HIS A 303 -0.23 1.52 8.56
CA HIS A 303 0.87 2.37 9.03
C HIS A 303 1.83 1.65 9.97
N LEU A 304 1.45 0.49 10.53
CA LEU A 304 2.38 -0.34 11.31
C LEU A 304 3.67 -0.70 10.54
N TRP A 305 3.64 -0.62 9.21
CA TRP A 305 4.81 -0.80 8.37
C TRP A 305 5.93 0.21 8.71
N TRP A 306 5.58 1.42 9.14
CA TRP A 306 6.52 2.52 9.39
C TRP A 306 7.16 2.46 10.76
N LEU A 307 6.59 1.65 11.66
CA LEU A 307 7.12 1.42 13.00
C LEU A 307 8.59 1.06 12.98
N HIS A 308 9.27 1.33 14.07
CA HIS A 308 10.59 0.80 14.32
C HIS A 308 10.57 -0.66 14.77
N ASP A 309 11.74 -1.30 14.77
CA ASP A 309 11.86 -2.74 14.98
C ASP A 309 11.41 -3.19 16.39
N ASP A 310 11.66 -2.37 17.42
CA ASP A 310 11.26 -2.70 18.80
C ASP A 310 9.80 -2.34 19.14
N ALA A 311 9.11 -1.66 18.23
CA ALA A 311 7.77 -1.19 18.46
C ALA A 311 6.74 -2.32 18.45
N ALA A 312 5.61 -2.06 19.10
CA ALA A 312 4.47 -2.96 19.16
C ALA A 312 3.24 -2.36 18.50
N VAL A 313 2.36 -3.25 18.04
CA VAL A 313 1.02 -2.93 17.55
C VAL A 313 0.00 -3.57 18.48
N LEU A 314 -0.97 -2.77 18.92
CA LEU A 314 -2.20 -3.23 19.56
C LEU A 314 -3.37 -3.00 18.61
N GLU A 315 -3.85 -4.09 18.02
CA GLU A 315 -5.04 -4.08 17.19
C GLU A 315 -6.29 -4.32 18.04
N LEU A 316 -7.25 -3.40 17.94
CA LEU A 316 -8.55 -3.49 18.59
C LEU A 316 -9.60 -3.90 17.57
N ALA A 317 -10.33 -5.00 17.77
CA ALA A 317 -11.39 -5.38 16.82
C ALA A 317 -12.48 -6.22 17.48
N PRO A 318 -13.71 -6.24 16.94
CA PRO A 318 -14.68 -7.25 17.33
C PRO A 318 -14.19 -8.65 16.96
N SER A 319 -14.67 -9.66 17.69
CA SER A 319 -14.18 -11.05 17.62
C SER A 319 -14.28 -11.66 16.22
N ASN A 320 -15.23 -11.22 15.39
CA ASN A 320 -15.39 -11.67 14.01
C ASN A 320 -14.22 -11.25 13.08
N PHE A 321 -13.34 -10.34 13.51
CA PHE A 321 -12.13 -9.95 12.78
C PHE A 321 -10.89 -10.75 13.20
N SER A 322 -10.97 -11.60 14.22
CA SER A 322 -9.84 -12.41 14.70
C SER A 322 -9.27 -13.37 13.65
N THR A 323 -10.08 -13.74 12.65
CA THR A 323 -9.69 -14.60 11.53
C THR A 323 -9.04 -13.83 10.37
N ASN A 324 -9.01 -12.50 10.42
CA ASN A 324 -8.37 -11.70 9.38
C ASN A 324 -6.88 -11.51 9.72
N PRO A 325 -5.95 -12.17 9.00
CA PRO A 325 -4.55 -12.19 9.38
C PRO A 325 -3.77 -10.96 8.89
N SER A 326 -4.40 -10.01 8.19
CA SER A 326 -3.68 -8.97 7.40
C SER A 326 -2.58 -8.26 8.18
N PHE A 327 -2.93 -7.69 9.35
CA PHE A 327 -2.00 -6.87 10.13
C PHE A 327 -1.06 -7.72 11.00
N LYS A 328 -1.54 -8.87 11.49
CA LYS A 328 -0.69 -9.86 12.16
C LYS A 328 0.43 -10.36 11.23
N THR A 329 0.08 -10.69 9.99
CA THR A 329 1.02 -11.12 8.96
C THR A 329 1.99 -9.99 8.61
N LEU A 330 1.50 -8.76 8.38
CA LEU A 330 2.39 -7.63 8.09
C LEU A 330 3.35 -7.36 9.25
N ALA A 331 2.86 -7.37 10.50
CA ALA A 331 3.70 -7.20 11.68
C ALA A 331 4.75 -8.31 11.79
N LYS A 332 4.36 -9.59 11.59
CA LYS A 332 5.30 -10.72 11.59
C LYS A 332 6.36 -10.58 10.51
N LEU A 333 5.95 -10.28 9.26
CA LEU A 333 6.86 -10.15 8.12
C LEU A 333 7.80 -8.94 8.23
N THR A 334 7.42 -7.93 9.00
CA THR A 334 8.27 -6.77 9.31
C THR A 334 8.95 -6.91 10.67
N GLY A 335 8.76 -8.02 11.41
CA GLY A 335 9.41 -8.23 12.71
C GLY A 335 8.91 -7.37 13.86
N ARG A 336 7.67 -6.83 13.79
CA ARG A 336 7.05 -6.03 14.85
C ARG A 336 6.31 -6.93 15.83
N ARG A 337 6.32 -6.53 17.10
CA ARG A 337 5.48 -7.17 18.11
C ARG A 337 4.01 -6.82 17.83
N TYR A 338 3.12 -7.79 17.99
CA TYR A 338 1.72 -7.62 17.66
C TYR A 338 0.82 -8.29 18.69
N ARG A 339 -0.24 -7.60 19.11
CA ARG A 339 -1.29 -8.14 19.95
C ARG A 339 -2.66 -7.75 19.40
N PHE A 340 -3.55 -8.73 19.36
CA PHE A 340 -4.96 -8.53 19.08
C PHE A 340 -5.74 -8.49 20.39
N LEU A 341 -6.61 -7.49 20.56
CA LEU A 341 -7.56 -7.41 21.67
C LEU A 341 -8.98 -7.40 21.11
N SER A 342 -9.73 -8.45 21.46
CA SER A 342 -11.15 -8.54 21.12
C SER A 342 -11.92 -7.52 21.95
N ILE A 343 -12.67 -6.64 21.29
CA ILE A 343 -13.51 -5.63 21.94
C ILE A 343 -14.99 -5.88 21.62
N PRO A 344 -15.89 -5.77 22.62
CA PRO A 344 -17.32 -5.95 22.38
C PRO A 344 -17.88 -4.86 21.46
N GLY A 345 -18.92 -5.23 20.72
CA GLY A 345 -19.61 -4.33 19.81
C GLY A 345 -20.14 -5.04 18.57
N ASN A 346 -20.74 -4.26 17.69
CA ASN A 346 -21.16 -4.72 16.37
C ASN A 346 -20.22 -4.16 15.29
N THR A 347 -20.55 -4.39 14.03
CA THR A 347 -19.75 -3.91 12.89
C THR A 347 -19.60 -2.38 12.88
N TYR A 348 -20.53 -1.63 13.46
CA TYR A 348 -20.57 -0.16 13.42
C TYR A 348 -19.94 0.51 14.64
N LYS A 349 -20.32 0.07 15.83
CA LYS A 349 -19.92 0.67 17.10
C LYS A 349 -19.30 -0.37 18.01
N VAL A 350 -18.13 -0.03 18.55
CA VAL A 350 -17.34 -0.89 19.43
C VAL A 350 -16.96 -0.15 20.70
N THR A 351 -16.68 -0.87 21.77
CA THR A 351 -16.34 -0.30 23.07
C THR A 351 -15.17 -1.06 23.67
N VAL A 352 -14.17 -0.34 24.17
CA VAL A 352 -13.00 -0.95 24.82
C VAL A 352 -13.29 -1.21 26.30
N ASN A 353 -12.95 -2.41 26.78
CA ASN A 353 -12.78 -2.65 28.22
C ASN A 353 -11.43 -2.04 28.64
N VAL A 354 -11.50 -0.87 29.29
CA VAL A 354 -10.32 -0.06 29.63
C VAL A 354 -9.34 -0.80 30.54
N PRO A 355 -9.74 -1.40 31.68
CA PRO A 355 -8.83 -2.18 32.52
C PRO A 355 -8.06 -3.26 31.74
N ALA A 356 -8.77 -4.09 30.97
CA ALA A 356 -8.15 -5.17 30.20
C ALA A 356 -7.18 -4.64 29.13
N MET A 357 -7.49 -3.49 28.53
CA MET A 357 -6.59 -2.83 27.58
C MET A 357 -5.32 -2.32 28.26
N MET A 358 -5.42 -1.71 29.44
CA MET A 358 -4.26 -1.16 30.16
C MET A 358 -3.25 -2.25 30.53
N ASP A 359 -3.71 -3.44 30.92
CA ASP A 359 -2.84 -4.59 31.21
C ASP A 359 -2.04 -5.02 29.98
N VAL A 360 -2.70 -5.08 28.81
CA VAL A 360 -2.05 -5.39 27.53
C VAL A 360 -1.05 -4.31 27.14
N VAL A 361 -1.42 -3.03 27.29
CA VAL A 361 -0.53 -1.90 26.99
C VAL A 361 0.73 -1.96 27.87
N LYS A 362 0.57 -2.20 29.18
CA LYS A 362 1.69 -2.34 30.12
C LYS A 362 2.62 -3.49 29.72
N SER A 363 2.06 -4.64 29.34
CA SER A 363 2.82 -5.79 28.85
C SER A 363 3.58 -5.47 27.55
N LEU A 364 2.99 -4.74 26.61
CA LEU A 364 3.65 -4.37 25.37
C LEU A 364 4.73 -3.29 25.55
N LEU A 365 4.59 -2.38 26.51
CA LEU A 365 5.58 -1.32 26.72
C LEU A 365 6.74 -1.74 27.61
N TYR A 366 6.48 -2.58 28.61
CA TYR A 366 7.45 -2.88 29.68
C TYR A 366 7.65 -4.37 29.93
N GLY A 367 6.94 -5.25 29.22
CA GLY A 367 7.17 -6.69 29.30
C GLY A 367 8.55 -7.05 28.75
N LYS A 368 9.21 -8.03 29.39
CA LYS A 368 10.43 -8.63 28.85
C LYS A 368 10.07 -9.44 27.59
N VAL A 369 10.89 -9.26 26.55
CA VAL A 369 10.76 -9.94 25.24
C VAL A 369 11.08 -11.41 25.36
#